data_AF-A0A8J3TVI2-F1
#
_entry.id   AF-A0A8J3TVI2-F1
#
_cell.length_a   1.000
_cell.length_b   1.000
_cell.length_c   1.000
_cell.angle_alpha   90.00
_cell.angle_beta   90.00
_cell.angle_gamma   90.00
#
_symmetry.space_group_name_H-M   'P 1'
#
loop_
_entity.id
_entity.type
_entity.pdbx_description
1 polymer ?
#
loop_
_entity_poly.entity_id
_entity_poly.type
_entity_poly.pdbx_seq_one_letter_code
_entity_poly.pdbx_strand_id
1 'polypeptide(L)' 'MEGEALVLKVLAALVVGAVLAGLASVAVVNVASPAPAPPNKPLYNYGDR' A
#
# COMPACT_ATOMS: atom_id res chain seq x y z
N MET A 1 -31.30 -8.72 -24.05
CA MET A 1 -29.96 -8.20 -24.40
C MET A 1 -29.61 -6.89 -23.68
N GLU A 2 -30.56 -6.02 -23.29
CA GLU A 2 -30.22 -4.73 -22.66
C GLU A 2 -29.80 -4.83 -21.17
N GLY A 3 -30.34 -5.78 -20.42
CA GLY A 3 -30.02 -5.94 -19.00
C GLY A 3 -28.60 -6.45 -18.71
N GLU A 4 -28.07 -7.36 -19.53
CA GLU A 4 -26.73 -7.92 -19.32
C GLU A 4 -25.61 -6.90 -19.53
N ALA A 5 -25.79 -5.98 -20.48
CA ALA A 5 -24.84 -4.90 -20.71
C ALA A 5 -24.77 -3.91 -19.53
N LEU A 6 -25.89 -3.69 -18.84
CA LEU A 6 -25.92 -2.88 -17.62
C LEU A 6 -25.17 -3.59 -16.48
N VAL A 7 -25.42 -4.89 -16.28
CA VAL A 7 -24.77 -5.70 -15.24
C VAL A 7 -23.25 -5.69 -15.42
N LEU A 8 -22.75 -5.87 -16.65
CA LEU A 8 -21.30 -5.80 -16.91
C LEU A 8 -20.71 -4.42 -16.58
N LYS A 9 -21.41 -3.33 -16.91
CA LYS A 9 -20.95 -1.95 -16.60
C LYS A 9 -20.88 -1.72 -15.09
N VAL A 10 -21.86 -2.21 -14.33
CA VAL A 10 -21.87 -2.09 -12.86
C VAL A 10 -20.74 -2.90 -12.23
N LEU A 11 -20.50 -4.13 -12.70
CA LEU A 11 -19.39 -4.95 -12.22
C LEU A 11 -18.04 -4.32 -12.55
N ALA A 12 -17.87 -3.78 -13.76
CA ALA A 12 -16.65 -3.07 -14.14
C ALA A 12 -16.41 -1.84 -13.25
N ALA A 13 -17.47 -1.05 -12.98
CA ALA A 13 -17.37 0.10 -12.09
C ALA A 13 -16.99 -0.29 -10.65
N LEU A 14 -17.55 -1.39 -10.14
CA LEU A 14 -17.20 -1.92 -8.82
C LEU A 14 -15.74 -2.37 -8.74
N VAL A 15 -15.24 -3.07 -9.75
CA VAL A 15 -13.84 -3.52 -9.80
C VAL A 15 -12.89 -2.32 -9.84
N VAL A 16 -13.19 -1.32 -10.69
CA VAL A 16 -12.38 -0.10 -10.78
C VAL A 16 -12.38 0.65 -9.44
N GLY A 17 -13.54 0.80 -8.80
CA GLY A 17 -13.64 1.42 -7.48
C GLY A 17 -12.84 0.68 -6.40
N ALA A 18 -12.92 -0.65 -6.38
CA ALA A 18 -12.16 -1.48 -5.44
C ALA A 18 -10.64 -1.35 -5.63
N VAL A 19 -10.17 -1.34 -6.88
CA VAL A 19 -8.75 -1.16 -7.20
C VAL A 19 -8.27 0.23 -6.76
N LEU A 20 -9.00 1.30 -7.07
CA LEU A 20 -8.63 2.65 -6.64
C LEU A 20 -8.56 2.76 -5.11
N ALA A 21 -9.55 2.21 -4.39
CA ALA A 21 -9.57 2.23 -2.92
C ALA A 21 -8.41 1.44 -2.31
N GLY A 22 -8.07 0.27 -2.87
CA GLY A 22 -6.94 -0.54 -2.44
C GLY A 22 -5.61 0.17 -2.64
N LEU A 23 -5.38 0.75 -3.82
CA LEU A 23 -4.15 1.48 -4.12
C LEU A 23 -3.97 2.72 -3.24
N ALA A 24 -5.05 3.47 -2.98
CA ALA A 24 -5.02 4.61 -2.06
C ALA A 24 -4.64 4.18 -0.64
N SER A 25 -5.18 3.06 -0.16
CA SER A 25 -4.92 2.53 1.17
C SER A 25 -3.45 2.11 1.34
N VAL A 26 -2.88 1.39 0.36
CA VAL A 26 -1.47 0.96 0.38
C VAL A 26 -0.53 2.17 0.30
N ALA A 27 -0.87 3.18 -0.52
CA ALA A 27 -0.08 4.40 -0.62
C ALA A 27 -0.01 5.15 0.72
N VAL A 28 -1.13 5.28 1.44
CA VAL A 28 -1.16 5.93 2.76
C VAL A 28 -0.32 5.15 3.77
N VAL A 29 -0.41 3.82 3.80
CA VAL A 29 0.39 2.98 4.70
C VAL A 29 1.88 3.14 4.41
N ASN A 30 2.28 3.13 3.14
CA ASN A 30 3.68 3.27 2.76
C ASN A 30 4.24 4.66 3.06
N VAL A 31 3.45 5.73 2.88
CA VAL A 31 3.84 7.10 3.24
C VAL A 31 3.93 7.30 4.75
N ALA A 32 3.01 6.70 5.51
CA ALA A 32 2.98 6.80 6.96
C ALA A 32 3.95 5.83 7.66
N SER A 33 4.61 4.94 6.91
CA SER A 33 5.50 3.94 7.49
C SER A 33 6.72 4.63 8.13
N PRO A 34 6.99 4.39 9.43
CA PRO A 34 8.17 4.92 10.09
C PRO A 34 9.45 4.45 9.39
N ALA A 35 10.43 5.34 9.27
CA ALA A 35 11.74 4.96 8.76
C ALA A 35 12.32 3.81 9.60
N PRO A 36 12.98 2.81 8.98
CA PRO A 36 13.63 1.73 9.70
C PRO A 36 14.57 2.29 10.78
N ALA A 37 14.52 1.70 11.98
CA ALA A 37 15.39 2.12 13.06
C ALA A 37 16.87 2.06 12.61
N PRO A 38 17.68 3.08 12.92
CA PRO A 38 19.09 3.05 12.59
C PRO A 38 19.73 1.80 13.24
N PRO A 39 20.67 1.13 12.56
CA PRO A 39 21.31 -0.06 13.11
C PRO A 39 21.90 0.23 14.49
N ASN A 40 21.45 -0.49 15.52
CA ASN A 40 21.98 -0.45 16.89
C ASN A 40 23.38 -1.12 17.00
N LYS A 41 24.21 -1.02 15.96
CA LYS A 41 25.60 -1.46 16.04
C LYS A 41 26.48 -0.24 16.26
N PRO A 42 27.44 -0.29 17.19
CA PRO A 42 28.38 0.79 17.37
C PRO A 42 29.11 1.04 16.05
N LEU A 43 29.11 2.29 15.59
CA LEU A 43 29.78 2.70 14.35
C LEU A 43 31.29 2.44 14.43
N TYR A 44 31.83 2.49 15.65
CA TYR A 44 33.20 2.14 15.99
C TYR A 44 33.18 1.26 17.24
N ASN A 45 33.75 0.07 17.12
CA ASN A 45 34.00 -0.81 18.25
C ASN A 45 35.28 -0.33 18.94
N TYR A 46 35.16 0.70 19.78
CA TYR A 46 36.21 1.02 20.75
C TYR A 46 36.13 -0.04 21.84
N GLY A 47 36.67 -1.23 21.58
CA GLY A 47 36.80 -2.28 22.58
C GLY A 47 37.42 -1.73 23.87
N ASP A 48 37.07 -2.36 25.00
CA ASP A 48 37.56 -2.02 26.35
C ASP A 48 39.04 -1.67 26.29
N ARG A 49 39.34 -0.38 26.50
CA ARG A 49 40.71 0.08 26.74
C ARG A 49 41.08 -0.23 28.18
#